data_AF-A0A5S5MDY6-F1
#
_entry.id   AF-A0A5S5MDY6-F1
#
_cell.length_a   1.000
_cell.length_b   1.000
_cell.length_c   1.000
_cell.angle_alpha   90.00
_cell.angle_beta   90.00
_cell.angle_gamma   90.00
#
_symmetry.space_group_name_H-M   'P 1'
#
loop_
_entity.id
_entity.type
_entity.pdbx_description
1 polymer ?
#
loop_
_entity_poly.entity_id
_entity_poly.type
_entity_poly.pdbx_seq_one_letter_code
_entity_poly.pdbx_strand_id
1 'polypeptide(L)'
;MGTGFKDYSNYQLIKSLGVSAHPVQVIQRTSQKNPQKKDVWFLKELESVQEAQIECMTGEIYRYLLGPYQPKIRVRKDPGASTVVSSSVKFLSFRELLEKEGNKNNNLIYDKYKKAFQENLDSFMMVMISSIFFEENDLSDNNYGLVVLSGEGNAREFGGFVKIDHGQSFNSLRISEASRNAGVFDVKKKMLGHANIKYFPPVSPRPARDRRVKSDRCTMGLMSNRKYLLSHAFLNTIVTDFLDGRITKDYIQNLQYQPSACPFYDSRLLTLLDYSKDPGPYLLMEYFKYLAIARLIFTSLSALYHIAKNASDIEKVPRVWVDVQKKLIESREHLVSEMKKDPDFLLFCHSQENHIKNLINKSWGEMVQGSERYAGFAGNAFDAGTMNEFSGPGGEYDKDSFIKQTEEYLGSLQKFIEDYPWSTGWGGGKSVVLGGRNKKVPGHVAQMLEVLDLYRKCGLVRLIRSAGDMVDMVEKVNASTSSTRKKTTTEAYQALHTFNQAYAMNLKFAGLSRAAIVRIHPGLGVFL
;
A
#
# COMPACT_ATOMS: atom_id res chain seq x y z
N MET A 1 -22.09 28.70 -6.16
CA MET A 1 -21.01 27.70 -6.04
C MET A 1 -21.65 26.38 -5.61
N GLY A 2 -21.42 25.29 -6.34
CA GLY A 2 -22.08 24.01 -6.08
C GLY A 2 -21.61 23.39 -4.77
N THR A 3 -22.46 23.40 -3.75
CA THR A 3 -22.16 22.83 -2.44
C THR A 3 -21.89 21.31 -2.52
N GLY A 4 -21.28 20.73 -1.48
CA GLY A 4 -21.03 19.29 -1.35
C GLY A 4 -22.29 18.42 -1.47
N PHE A 5 -23.45 19.06 -1.39
CA PHE A 5 -24.76 18.45 -1.44
C PHE A 5 -25.25 18.09 -2.84
N LYS A 6 -26.11 17.07 -2.89
CA LYS A 6 -26.97 16.84 -4.05
C LYS A 6 -28.42 16.65 -3.59
N ASP A 7 -29.31 17.34 -4.29
CA ASP A 7 -30.75 17.19 -4.12
C ASP A 7 -31.23 16.00 -4.96
N TYR A 8 -32.00 15.13 -4.32
CA TYR A 8 -32.57 13.93 -4.91
C TYR A 8 -34.11 13.89 -4.81
N SER A 9 -34.75 15.01 -4.50
CA SER A 9 -36.21 15.18 -4.51
C SER A 9 -36.86 14.64 -5.79
N ASN A 10 -36.17 14.77 -6.92
CA ASN A 10 -36.62 14.34 -8.25
C ASN A 10 -36.16 12.92 -8.66
N TYR A 11 -35.70 12.08 -7.73
CA TYR A 11 -35.28 10.70 -8.00
C TYR A 11 -36.32 9.72 -7.47
N GLN A 12 -36.55 8.63 -8.22
CA GLN A 12 -37.45 7.56 -7.83
C GLN A 12 -36.68 6.42 -7.16
N LEU A 13 -37.23 5.88 -6.07
CA LEU A 13 -36.73 4.66 -5.45
C LEU A 13 -37.04 3.46 -6.35
N ILE A 14 -36.01 2.71 -6.73
CA ILE A 14 -36.12 1.53 -7.60
C ILE A 14 -36.20 0.25 -6.76
N LYS A 15 -35.30 0.12 -5.78
CA LYS A 15 -35.22 -1.04 -4.88
C LYS A 15 -34.37 -0.73 -3.66
N SER A 16 -34.53 -1.53 -2.63
CA SER A 16 -33.62 -1.58 -1.47
C SER A 16 -32.71 -2.81 -1.58
N LEU A 17 -31.43 -2.65 -1.29
CA LEU A 17 -30.41 -3.70 -1.32
C LEU A 17 -30.04 -4.12 0.10
N GLY A 18 -30.20 -5.41 0.37
CA GLY A 18 -29.62 -6.12 1.51
C GLY A 18 -30.36 -6.04 2.85
N VAL A 19 -29.95 -6.94 3.75
CA VAL A 19 -30.21 -6.97 5.21
C VAL A 19 -28.91 -6.54 5.94
N SER A 20 -28.27 -5.48 5.44
CA SER A 20 -27.01 -4.93 5.96
C SER A 20 -27.26 -4.06 7.20
N ALA A 21 -26.23 -3.77 8.01
CA ALA A 21 -26.33 -2.86 9.16
C ALA A 21 -26.89 -1.48 8.78
N HIS A 22 -26.67 -1.06 7.53
CA HIS A 22 -27.29 0.11 6.91
C HIS A 22 -27.96 -0.32 5.58
N PRO A 23 -29.30 -0.27 5.45
CA PRO A 23 -29.97 -0.59 4.19
C PRO A 23 -29.57 0.41 3.11
N VAL A 24 -29.21 -0.10 1.92
CA VAL A 24 -28.82 0.74 0.78
C VAL A 24 -29.99 0.88 -0.17
N GLN A 25 -30.44 2.09 -0.42
CA GLN A 25 -31.52 2.38 -1.36
C GLN A 25 -30.94 2.70 -2.75
N VAL A 26 -31.54 2.15 -3.80
CA VAL A 26 -31.19 2.46 -5.18
C VAL A 26 -32.18 3.48 -5.70
N ILE A 27 -31.70 4.69 -5.99
CA ILE A 27 -32.52 5.77 -6.54
C ILE A 27 -32.09 6.07 -7.98
N GLN A 28 -33.04 6.42 -8.83
CA GLN A 28 -32.80 6.67 -10.24
C GLN A 28 -33.56 7.91 -10.70
N ARG A 29 -32.91 8.70 -11.57
CA ARG A 29 -33.57 9.72 -12.37
C ARG A 29 -33.32 9.46 -13.85
N THR A 30 -34.37 9.51 -14.65
CA THR A 30 -34.25 9.46 -16.11
C THR A 30 -33.95 10.86 -16.63
N SER A 31 -32.96 11.01 -17.51
CA SER A 31 -32.67 12.31 -18.11
C SER A 31 -33.83 12.77 -18.99
N GLN A 32 -34.32 13.98 -18.77
CA GLN A 32 -35.35 14.60 -19.62
C GLN A 32 -34.85 14.82 -21.06
N LYS A 33 -33.54 15.04 -21.25
CA LYS A 33 -32.93 15.26 -22.57
C LYS A 33 -32.60 13.97 -23.32
N ASN A 34 -32.41 12.86 -22.60
CA ASN A 34 -32.16 11.55 -23.19
C ASN A 34 -32.77 10.45 -22.30
N PRO A 35 -33.98 9.96 -22.61
CA PRO A 35 -34.68 8.96 -21.81
C PRO A 35 -33.92 7.63 -21.64
N GLN A 36 -32.95 7.32 -22.51
CA GLN A 36 -32.11 6.13 -22.36
C GLN A 36 -30.99 6.33 -21.33
N LYS A 37 -30.64 7.58 -21.00
CA LYS A 37 -29.63 7.90 -19.98
C LYS A 37 -30.27 7.93 -18.60
N LYS A 38 -29.98 6.87 -17.83
CA LYS A 38 -30.38 6.73 -16.43
C LYS A 38 -29.26 7.21 -15.51
N ASP A 39 -29.58 8.11 -14.58
CA ASP A 39 -28.67 8.54 -13.52
C ASP A 39 -29.01 7.77 -12.24
N VAL A 40 -28.21 6.76 -11.90
CA VAL A 40 -28.45 5.83 -10.79
C VAL A 40 -27.50 6.15 -9.64
N TRP A 41 -28.04 6.22 -8.43
CA TRP A 41 -27.31 6.48 -7.20
C TRP A 41 -27.70 5.49 -6.12
N PHE A 42 -26.76 5.20 -5.23
CA PHE A 42 -26.95 4.44 -4.00
C PHE A 42 -27.02 5.41 -2.83
N LEU A 43 -28.05 5.28 -2.01
CA LEU A 43 -28.27 6.07 -0.81
C LEU A 43 -28.06 5.17 0.40
N LYS A 44 -27.17 5.58 1.30
CA LYS A 44 -26.78 4.87 2.52
C LYS A 44 -27.00 5.80 3.71
N GLU A 45 -27.90 5.42 4.61
CA GLU A 45 -28.10 6.13 5.88
C GLU A 45 -27.10 5.59 6.90
N LEU A 46 -26.27 6.48 7.45
CA LEU A 46 -25.24 6.13 8.42
C LEU A 46 -25.66 6.49 9.84
N GLU A 47 -24.97 5.92 10.82
CA GLU A 47 -25.28 6.15 12.24
C GLU A 47 -25.01 7.59 12.69
N SER A 48 -24.13 8.32 11.99
CA SER A 48 -23.75 9.67 12.38
C SER A 48 -23.44 10.58 11.20
N VAL A 49 -23.64 11.88 11.42
CA VAL A 49 -23.22 12.92 10.49
C VAL A 49 -21.70 12.88 10.30
N GLN A 50 -20.93 12.65 11.36
CA GLN A 50 -19.48 12.53 11.27
C GLN A 50 -19.05 11.46 10.25
N GLU A 51 -19.56 10.23 10.40
CA GLU A 51 -19.22 9.12 9.50
C GLU A 51 -19.57 9.44 8.04
N ALA A 52 -20.73 10.08 7.79
CA ALA A 52 -21.12 10.50 6.44
C ALA A 52 -20.16 11.51 5.83
N GLN A 53 -19.68 12.45 6.63
CA GLN A 53 -18.79 13.51 6.17
C GLN A 53 -17.40 12.93 5.89
N ILE A 54 -16.90 12.04 6.76
CA ILE A 54 -15.66 11.29 6.51
C ILE A 54 -15.79 10.45 5.24
N GLU A 55 -16.86 9.65 5.09
CA GLU A 55 -17.09 8.81 3.91
C GLU A 55 -17.06 9.62 2.61
N CYS A 56 -17.62 10.84 2.61
CA CYS A 56 -17.59 11.72 1.46
C CYS A 56 -16.22 12.35 1.22
N MET A 57 -15.57 12.88 2.27
CA MET A 57 -14.24 13.51 2.18
C MET A 57 -13.20 12.51 1.67
N THR A 58 -13.08 11.35 2.32
CA THR A 58 -12.09 10.33 1.95
C THR A 58 -12.48 9.63 0.66
N GLY A 59 -13.77 9.40 0.41
CA GLY A 59 -14.26 8.82 -0.84
C GLY A 59 -13.91 9.66 -2.07
N GLU A 60 -14.05 10.98 -2.02
CA GLU A 60 -13.64 11.86 -3.12
C GLU A 60 -12.12 12.01 -3.23
N ILE A 61 -11.37 11.92 -2.12
CA ILE A 61 -9.89 11.81 -2.20
C ILE A 61 -9.49 10.49 -2.87
N TYR A 62 -10.11 9.35 -2.51
CA TYR A 62 -9.91 8.09 -3.22
C TYR A 62 -10.25 8.19 -4.70
N ARG A 63 -11.26 8.98 -5.06
CA ARG A 63 -11.60 9.23 -6.47
C ARG A 63 -10.51 9.97 -7.21
N TYR A 64 -9.88 10.94 -6.57
CA TYR A 64 -8.68 11.58 -7.10
C TYR A 64 -7.51 10.57 -7.25
N LEU A 65 -7.29 9.72 -6.24
CA LEU A 65 -6.17 8.77 -6.24
C LEU A 65 -6.35 7.59 -7.21
N LEU A 66 -7.55 7.00 -7.28
CA LEU A 66 -7.82 5.80 -8.11
C LEU A 66 -8.29 6.15 -9.53
N GLY A 67 -8.71 7.40 -9.76
CA GLY A 67 -9.11 7.88 -11.07
C GLY A 67 -10.61 7.70 -11.36
N PRO A 68 -11.00 7.72 -12.66
CA PRO A 68 -12.36 8.04 -13.08
C PRO A 68 -13.40 6.95 -12.79
N TYR A 69 -12.95 5.71 -12.57
CA TYR A 69 -13.82 4.57 -12.25
C TYR A 69 -14.38 4.61 -10.83
N GLN A 70 -13.70 5.32 -9.93
CA GLN A 70 -14.11 5.48 -8.55
C GLN A 70 -15.41 6.31 -8.48
N PRO A 71 -16.47 5.82 -7.79
CA PRO A 71 -17.76 6.49 -7.79
C PRO A 71 -17.68 7.87 -7.14
N LYS A 72 -18.54 8.78 -7.62
CA LYS A 72 -18.75 10.08 -7.01
C LYS A 72 -19.54 9.91 -5.71
N ILE A 73 -19.09 10.52 -4.63
CA ILE A 73 -19.71 10.40 -3.31
C ILE A 73 -20.07 11.80 -2.79
N ARG A 74 -21.25 11.92 -2.15
CA ARG A 74 -21.79 13.20 -1.66
C ARG A 74 -22.62 13.00 -0.40
N VAL A 75 -22.86 14.10 0.30
CA VAL A 75 -23.88 14.18 1.36
C VAL A 75 -25.23 14.59 0.74
N ARG A 76 -26.33 14.04 1.24
CA ARG A 76 -27.69 14.44 0.82
C ARG A 76 -28.04 15.84 1.33
N LYS A 77 -28.65 16.69 0.48
CA LYS A 77 -28.96 18.10 0.82
C LYS A 77 -29.92 18.23 2.00
N ASP A 78 -31.03 17.49 1.98
CA ASP A 78 -32.02 17.40 3.06
C ASP A 78 -32.84 16.10 2.92
N PRO A 79 -33.36 15.50 4.00
CA PRO A 79 -33.19 15.90 5.41
C PRO A 79 -31.92 15.32 6.09
N GLY A 80 -31.14 14.49 5.40
CA GLY A 80 -30.12 13.65 6.06
C GLY A 80 -28.67 14.10 5.86
N ALA A 81 -28.11 14.91 6.77
CA ALA A 81 -26.66 15.16 6.82
C ALA A 81 -25.84 13.91 7.19
N SER A 82 -26.50 12.87 7.70
CA SER A 82 -25.97 11.51 7.93
C SER A 82 -26.21 10.57 6.74
N THR A 83 -26.74 11.06 5.62
CA THR A 83 -27.01 10.25 4.44
C THR A 83 -25.94 10.49 3.39
N VAL A 84 -25.25 9.42 3.03
CA VAL A 84 -24.29 9.38 1.92
C VAL A 84 -24.99 8.92 0.66
N VAL A 85 -24.63 9.54 -0.45
CA VAL A 85 -25.09 9.18 -1.78
C VAL A 85 -23.89 8.94 -2.69
N SER A 86 -23.83 7.76 -3.29
CA SER A 86 -22.74 7.33 -4.17
C SER A 86 -23.27 7.03 -5.56
N SER A 87 -22.60 7.52 -6.61
CA SER A 87 -22.99 7.20 -7.98
C SER A 87 -22.84 5.71 -8.24
N SER A 88 -23.75 5.11 -9.00
CA SER A 88 -23.70 3.68 -9.25
C SER A 88 -22.42 3.28 -9.99
N VAL A 89 -21.74 2.25 -9.47
CA VAL A 89 -20.63 1.57 -10.12
C VAL A 89 -20.87 0.07 -10.08
N LYS A 90 -20.80 -0.60 -11.23
CA LYS A 90 -20.84 -2.06 -11.32
C LYS A 90 -19.41 -2.56 -11.15
N PHE A 91 -19.13 -3.31 -10.09
CA PHE A 91 -17.82 -3.90 -9.87
C PHE A 91 -17.97 -5.32 -9.34
N LEU A 92 -16.95 -6.15 -9.52
CA LEU A 92 -16.87 -7.48 -8.93
C LEU A 92 -15.87 -7.41 -7.78
N SER A 93 -16.35 -7.61 -6.54
CA SER A 93 -15.45 -7.60 -5.38
C SER A 93 -14.58 -8.85 -5.33
N PHE A 94 -13.45 -8.76 -4.62
CA PHE A 94 -12.57 -9.92 -4.46
C PHE A 94 -13.28 -11.08 -3.76
N ARG A 95 -14.12 -10.79 -2.75
CA ARG A 95 -14.96 -11.81 -2.10
C ARG A 95 -15.90 -12.48 -3.09
N GLU A 96 -16.59 -11.71 -3.92
CA GLU A 96 -17.53 -12.27 -4.89
C GLU A 96 -16.82 -13.11 -5.95
N LEU A 97 -15.65 -12.68 -6.41
CA LEU A 97 -14.82 -13.45 -7.32
C LEU A 97 -14.48 -14.83 -6.74
N LEU A 98 -14.05 -14.90 -5.48
CA LEU A 98 -13.59 -16.16 -4.88
C LEU A 98 -14.74 -17.03 -4.36
N GLU A 99 -15.78 -16.46 -3.77
CA GLU A 99 -16.82 -17.23 -3.09
C GLU A 99 -17.99 -17.58 -4.01
N LYS A 100 -18.35 -16.69 -4.95
CA LYS A 100 -19.52 -16.87 -5.83
C LYS A 100 -19.16 -17.36 -7.22
N GLU A 101 -18.20 -16.72 -7.87
CA GLU A 101 -17.74 -17.09 -9.22
C GLU A 101 -16.66 -18.18 -9.15
N GLY A 102 -15.90 -18.17 -8.05
CA GLY A 102 -14.79 -19.05 -7.73
C GLY A 102 -15.12 -20.54 -7.76
N ASN A 103 -16.27 -20.84 -7.15
CA ASN A 103 -16.75 -22.19 -6.88
C ASN A 103 -17.60 -22.78 -8.01
N LYS A 104 -17.96 -22.00 -9.04
CA LYS A 104 -18.87 -22.40 -10.12
C LYS A 104 -18.18 -23.08 -11.33
N ASN A 105 -16.96 -23.60 -11.18
CA ASN A 105 -16.12 -24.06 -12.31
C ASN A 105 -15.91 -23.01 -13.41
N ASN A 106 -16.18 -21.72 -13.13
CA ASN A 106 -16.07 -20.66 -14.12
C ASN A 106 -14.64 -20.10 -14.17
N ASN A 107 -13.73 -20.88 -14.77
CA ASN A 107 -12.32 -20.53 -14.85
C ASN A 107 -12.08 -19.26 -15.68
N LEU A 108 -12.89 -19.03 -16.71
CA LEU A 108 -12.72 -17.91 -17.62
C LEU A 108 -12.88 -16.53 -16.93
N ILE A 109 -13.88 -16.36 -16.06
CA ILE A 109 -14.05 -15.08 -15.32
C ILE A 109 -12.87 -14.85 -14.38
N TYR A 110 -12.40 -15.90 -13.71
CA TYR A 110 -11.27 -15.80 -12.80
C TYR A 110 -9.99 -15.41 -13.52
N ASP A 111 -9.70 -16.02 -14.66
CA ASP A 111 -8.51 -15.72 -15.46
C ASP A 111 -8.58 -14.30 -16.05
N LYS A 112 -9.77 -13.86 -16.49
CA LYS A 112 -10.00 -12.46 -16.91
C LYS A 112 -9.77 -11.47 -15.77
N TYR A 113 -10.30 -11.76 -14.59
CA TYR A 113 -10.09 -10.92 -13.40
C TYR A 113 -8.62 -10.90 -13.01
N LYS A 114 -7.95 -12.06 -12.99
CA LYS A 114 -6.52 -12.20 -12.70
C LYS A 114 -5.69 -11.33 -13.65
N LYS A 115 -5.96 -11.40 -14.96
CA LYS A 115 -5.30 -10.56 -15.95
C LYS A 115 -5.51 -9.07 -15.67
N ALA A 116 -6.76 -8.65 -15.50
CA ALA A 116 -7.09 -7.25 -15.23
C ALA A 116 -6.52 -6.76 -13.88
N PHE A 117 -6.48 -7.61 -12.85
CA PHE A 117 -5.82 -7.32 -11.57
C PHE A 117 -4.34 -7.02 -11.78
N GLN A 118 -3.64 -7.83 -12.58
CA GLN A 118 -2.24 -7.63 -12.90
C GLN A 118 -1.98 -6.37 -13.74
N GLU A 119 -2.89 -6.02 -14.63
CA GLU A 119 -2.84 -4.80 -15.45
C GLU A 119 -3.10 -3.53 -14.63
N ASN A 120 -3.75 -3.65 -13.45
CA ASN A 120 -4.11 -2.53 -12.57
C ASN A 120 -3.44 -2.65 -11.18
N LEU A 121 -2.25 -3.25 -11.10
CA LEU A 121 -1.50 -3.40 -9.84
C LEU A 121 -1.16 -2.06 -9.19
N ASP A 122 -0.99 -1.01 -9.99
CA ASP A 122 -0.78 0.37 -9.54
C ASP A 122 -1.93 0.85 -8.64
N SER A 123 -3.17 0.60 -9.08
CA SER A 123 -4.37 0.99 -8.37
C SER A 123 -4.61 0.12 -7.14
N PHE A 124 -4.28 -1.19 -7.21
CA PHE A 124 -4.27 -2.05 -6.03
C PHE A 124 -3.30 -1.52 -4.97
N MET A 125 -2.05 -1.21 -5.36
CA MET A 125 -1.06 -0.64 -4.44
C MET A 125 -1.49 0.73 -3.92
N MET A 126 -2.16 1.55 -4.74
CA MET A 126 -2.73 2.81 -4.27
C MET A 126 -3.81 2.56 -3.19
N VAL A 127 -4.70 1.58 -3.37
CA VAL A 127 -5.68 1.20 -2.33
C VAL A 127 -4.98 0.74 -1.05
N MET A 128 -3.94 -0.09 -1.19
CA MET A 128 -3.17 -0.62 -0.06
C MET A 128 -2.48 0.48 0.74
N ILE A 129 -1.71 1.35 0.10
CA ILE A 129 -0.95 2.38 0.82
C ILE A 129 -1.89 3.46 1.35
N SER A 130 -2.90 3.85 0.57
CA SER A 130 -3.89 4.84 1.01
C SER A 130 -4.69 4.38 2.22
N SER A 131 -5.05 3.09 2.30
CA SER A 131 -5.85 2.60 3.44
C SER A 131 -5.08 2.72 4.74
N ILE A 132 -3.77 2.47 4.73
CA ILE A 132 -2.91 2.65 5.91
C ILE A 132 -2.70 4.14 6.20
N PHE A 133 -2.47 4.95 5.16
CA PHE A 133 -2.31 6.40 5.27
C PHE A 133 -3.55 7.08 5.87
N PHE A 134 -4.72 6.64 5.44
CA PHE A 134 -6.03 7.03 5.96
C PHE A 134 -6.46 6.16 7.13
N GLU A 135 -5.56 5.52 7.87
CA GLU A 135 -5.85 4.72 9.05
C GLU A 135 -7.11 3.80 9.00
N GLU A 136 -7.41 3.17 7.87
CA GLU A 136 -8.64 2.38 7.67
C GLU A 136 -8.62 1.08 8.47
N ASN A 137 -9.63 0.90 9.34
CA ASN A 137 -9.74 -0.31 10.16
C ASN A 137 -10.53 -1.44 9.47
N ASP A 138 -11.42 -1.15 8.51
CA ASP A 138 -12.29 -2.15 7.87
C ASP A 138 -12.19 -2.18 6.33
N LEU A 139 -10.99 -2.45 5.81
CA LEU A 139 -10.81 -2.74 4.38
C LEU A 139 -11.09 -4.22 4.07
N SER A 140 -12.36 -4.61 4.19
CA SER A 140 -12.77 -5.99 3.90
C SER A 140 -12.63 -6.35 2.41
N ASP A 141 -12.47 -7.64 2.10
CA ASP A 141 -12.41 -8.18 0.72
C ASP A 141 -13.68 -7.99 -0.13
N ASN A 142 -14.74 -7.41 0.45
CA ASN A 142 -15.93 -6.99 -0.27
C ASN A 142 -15.93 -5.51 -0.65
N ASN A 143 -15.05 -4.71 -0.02
CA ASN A 143 -15.03 -3.26 -0.14
C ASN A 143 -14.08 -2.78 -1.25
N TYR A 144 -13.45 -3.70 -1.99
CA TYR A 144 -12.65 -3.38 -3.16
C TYR A 144 -12.76 -4.46 -4.23
N GLY A 145 -12.49 -4.08 -5.47
CA GLY A 145 -12.48 -4.98 -6.61
C GLY A 145 -12.30 -4.23 -7.93
N LEU A 146 -12.60 -4.90 -9.04
CA LEU A 146 -12.47 -4.35 -10.39
C LEU A 146 -13.82 -3.93 -10.96
N VAL A 147 -13.87 -2.78 -11.62
CA VAL A 147 -15.06 -2.33 -12.34
C VAL A 147 -15.41 -3.29 -13.46
N VAL A 148 -16.70 -3.55 -13.65
CA VAL A 148 -17.23 -4.27 -14.80
C VAL A 148 -17.67 -3.23 -15.83
N LEU A 149 -16.91 -3.08 -16.90
CA LEU A 149 -17.15 -2.10 -17.97
C LEU A 149 -18.35 -2.48 -18.83
N SER A 150 -18.44 -3.76 -19.16
CA SER A 150 -19.44 -4.30 -20.07
C SER A 150 -19.71 -5.79 -19.76
N GLY A 151 -20.81 -6.31 -20.32
CA GLY A 151 -21.12 -7.73 -20.29
C GLY A 151 -21.61 -8.29 -18.94
N GLU A 152 -21.96 -9.58 -18.98
CA GLU A 152 -22.34 -10.40 -17.82
C GLU A 152 -21.72 -11.80 -17.93
N GLY A 153 -21.60 -12.49 -16.79
CA GLY A 153 -20.94 -13.80 -16.73
C GLY A 153 -19.58 -13.79 -17.43
N ASN A 154 -19.41 -14.68 -18.40
CA ASN A 154 -18.16 -14.87 -19.14
C ASN A 154 -17.81 -13.74 -20.11
N ALA A 155 -18.80 -12.92 -20.49
CA ALA A 155 -18.60 -11.79 -21.40
C ALA A 155 -18.11 -10.53 -20.66
N ARG A 156 -17.93 -10.57 -19.33
CA ARG A 156 -17.45 -9.41 -18.56
C ARG A 156 -16.09 -8.91 -19.07
N GLU A 157 -15.99 -7.59 -19.17
CA GLU A 157 -14.75 -6.84 -19.34
C GLU A 157 -14.50 -6.01 -18.08
N PHE A 158 -13.24 -5.99 -17.62
CA PHE A 158 -12.86 -5.33 -16.38
C PHE A 158 -12.09 -4.04 -16.65
N GLY A 159 -12.34 -3.04 -15.80
CA GLY A 159 -11.64 -1.76 -15.78
C GLY A 159 -10.73 -1.63 -14.56
N GLY A 160 -10.49 -0.39 -14.12
CA GLY A 160 -9.66 -0.11 -12.95
C GLY A 160 -10.27 -0.56 -11.62
N PHE A 161 -9.48 -0.42 -10.55
CA PHE A 161 -9.94 -0.71 -9.20
C PHE A 161 -10.92 0.33 -8.68
N VAL A 162 -11.84 -0.16 -7.87
CA VAL A 162 -12.71 0.66 -7.03
C VAL A 162 -12.57 0.20 -5.59
N LYS A 163 -12.61 1.17 -4.68
CA LYS A 163 -12.74 0.95 -3.24
C LYS A 163 -14.01 1.64 -2.78
N ILE A 164 -14.92 0.94 -2.11
CA ILE A 164 -16.13 1.51 -1.53
C ILE A 164 -16.04 1.50 -0.01
N ASP A 165 -17.06 2.07 0.65
CA ASP A 165 -17.20 2.05 2.11
C ASP A 165 -16.03 2.75 2.82
N HIS A 166 -16.05 4.09 2.77
CA HIS A 166 -14.96 4.94 3.28
C HIS A 166 -15.24 5.54 4.67
N GLY A 167 -16.39 5.22 5.28
CA GLY A 167 -16.78 5.75 6.60
C GLY A 167 -15.82 5.38 7.73
N GLN A 168 -15.00 4.34 7.52
CA GLN A 168 -14.05 3.78 8.47
C GLN A 168 -12.59 4.27 8.26
N SER A 169 -12.36 5.22 7.34
CA SER A 169 -11.08 5.94 7.17
C SER A 169 -10.75 6.84 8.36
N PHE A 170 -9.54 7.40 8.44
CA PHE A 170 -8.75 7.88 9.60
C PHE A 170 -9.03 7.23 10.95
N ASN A 171 -9.39 5.95 10.91
CA ASN A 171 -9.91 5.20 12.04
C ASN A 171 -11.03 6.01 12.72
N SER A 172 -11.86 6.70 11.91
CA SER A 172 -12.13 8.13 12.11
C SER A 172 -13.14 8.42 13.16
N LEU A 173 -12.80 9.28 14.11
CA LEU A 173 -11.43 9.73 14.47
C LEU A 173 -11.24 9.21 15.87
N ARG A 174 -10.83 7.93 15.87
CA ARG A 174 -10.83 6.90 16.91
C ARG A 174 -11.78 7.20 18.04
N ILE A 175 -13.06 7.23 17.69
CA ILE A 175 -14.15 7.50 18.62
C ILE A 175 -13.80 8.76 19.44
N SER A 176 -13.88 9.95 18.84
CA SER A 176 -13.76 11.24 19.53
C SER A 176 -15.14 11.60 20.10
N GLU A 177 -15.56 11.12 21.26
CA GLU A 177 -14.84 10.45 22.33
C GLU A 177 -15.31 9.01 22.53
N ALA A 178 -14.50 8.13 23.12
CA ALA A 178 -14.94 6.88 23.72
C ALA A 178 -15.85 7.20 24.93
N SER A 179 -16.97 7.87 24.63
CA SER A 179 -17.71 8.79 25.47
C SER A 179 -16.79 9.88 26.07
N ARG A 180 -17.18 11.16 26.06
CA ARG A 180 -16.73 12.10 27.09
C ARG A 180 -17.29 11.52 28.40
N ASN A 181 -16.57 10.58 29.00
CA ASN A 181 -16.85 9.88 30.26
C ASN A 181 -18.09 8.98 30.24
N ALA A 182 -17.91 7.66 30.30
CA ALA A 182 -19.02 6.76 30.53
C ALA A 182 -19.65 7.00 31.92
N GLY A 183 -20.85 7.57 31.93
CA GLY A 183 -21.94 7.15 32.81
C GLY A 183 -22.93 6.30 31.99
N VAL A 184 -22.61 5.00 31.91
CA VAL A 184 -23.43 3.82 31.54
C VAL A 184 -23.97 3.59 30.10
N PHE A 185 -23.76 2.34 29.64
CA PHE A 185 -24.51 1.53 28.64
C PHE A 185 -24.36 1.72 27.12
N ASP A 186 -23.14 1.72 26.55
CA ASP A 186 -22.98 1.04 25.24
C ASP A 186 -21.58 0.44 25.01
N VAL A 187 -21.49 -0.89 25.03
CA VAL A 187 -20.23 -1.66 24.96
C VAL A 187 -19.76 -1.83 23.50
N LYS A 188 -20.66 -1.77 22.52
CA LYS A 188 -20.32 -2.03 21.11
C LYS A 188 -19.43 -0.95 20.48
N LYS A 189 -19.61 0.33 20.86
CA LYS A 189 -18.79 1.43 20.34
C LYS A 189 -17.38 1.48 20.96
N LYS A 190 -17.18 1.01 22.20
CA LYS A 190 -15.87 0.95 22.87
C LYS A 190 -14.85 0.01 22.22
N MET A 191 -15.30 -0.89 21.34
CA MET A 191 -14.46 -1.94 20.75
C MET A 191 -14.07 -1.69 19.28
N LEU A 192 -14.29 -0.50 18.70
CA LEU A 192 -13.87 -0.25 17.30
C LEU A 192 -12.33 -0.16 17.12
N GLY A 193 -11.59 0.11 18.20
CA GLY A 193 -10.12 -0.07 18.23
C GLY A 193 -9.67 -1.53 18.39
N HIS A 194 -10.62 -2.42 18.69
CA HIS A 194 -10.43 -3.82 18.98
C HIS A 194 -11.42 -4.64 18.14
N ALA A 195 -11.15 -4.76 16.86
CA ALA A 195 -11.81 -5.75 16.02
C ALA A 195 -10.89 -6.95 15.84
N ASN A 196 -11.48 -8.15 15.84
CA ASN A 196 -10.71 -9.37 15.58
C ASN A 196 -10.06 -9.25 14.20
N ILE A 197 -8.76 -9.52 14.15
CA ILE A 197 -8.04 -9.54 12.87
C ILE A 197 -8.41 -10.84 12.17
N LYS A 198 -8.91 -10.70 10.94
CA LYS A 198 -9.27 -11.83 10.09
C LYS A 198 -8.25 -11.97 8.99
N TYR A 199 -7.67 -13.16 8.86
CA TYR A 199 -6.66 -13.42 7.85
C TYR A 199 -6.81 -14.83 7.28
N PHE A 200 -6.25 -15.03 6.09
CA PHE A 200 -6.11 -16.34 5.47
C PHE A 200 -4.64 -16.75 5.57
N PRO A 201 -4.29 -17.81 6.34
CA PRO A 201 -2.92 -18.28 6.41
C PRO A 201 -2.38 -18.67 5.04
N PRO A 202 -1.09 -18.45 4.75
CA PRO A 202 -0.46 -18.94 3.52
C PRO A 202 -0.52 -20.47 3.44
N VAL A 203 -0.71 -21.01 2.23
CA VAL A 203 -0.67 -22.45 1.96
C VAL A 203 0.62 -22.77 1.20
N SER A 204 1.35 -23.80 1.63
CA SER A 204 2.59 -24.25 1.00
C SER A 204 2.51 -25.74 0.62
N PRO A 205 2.72 -26.13 -0.65
CA PRO A 205 2.98 -25.24 -1.79
C PRO A 205 1.77 -24.36 -2.12
N ARG A 206 2.03 -23.16 -2.68
CA ARG A 206 0.96 -22.24 -3.08
C ARG A 206 0.09 -22.91 -4.15
N PRO A 207 -1.23 -23.01 -3.94
CA PRO A 207 -2.11 -23.57 -4.96
C PRO A 207 -2.23 -22.61 -6.15
N ALA A 208 -2.48 -23.14 -7.35
CA ALA A 208 -2.76 -22.32 -8.53
C ALA A 208 -3.98 -21.41 -8.34
N ARG A 209 -4.93 -21.84 -7.51
CA ARG A 209 -6.12 -21.09 -7.11
C ARG A 209 -6.50 -21.44 -5.68
N ASP A 210 -6.77 -20.42 -4.88
CA ASP A 210 -7.21 -20.60 -3.50
C ASP A 210 -8.74 -20.52 -3.42
N ARG A 211 -9.38 -21.61 -2.99
CA ARG A 211 -10.84 -21.75 -2.92
C ARG A 211 -11.41 -21.53 -1.53
N ARG A 212 -10.56 -21.16 -0.56
CA ARG A 212 -11.00 -20.92 0.81
C ARG A 212 -12.00 -19.78 0.88
N VAL A 213 -13.09 -20.01 1.61
CA VAL A 213 -14.20 -19.08 1.81
C VAL A 213 -14.12 -18.41 3.17
N LYS A 214 -15.03 -17.48 3.47
CA LYS A 214 -15.08 -16.75 4.75
C LYS A 214 -15.01 -17.64 6.00
N SER A 215 -15.56 -18.85 6.00
CA SER A 215 -15.50 -19.78 7.14
C SER A 215 -14.10 -20.35 7.39
N ASP A 216 -13.22 -20.34 6.38
CA ASP A 216 -11.85 -20.84 6.49
C ASP A 216 -10.88 -19.77 7.03
N ARG A 217 -11.37 -18.57 7.35
CA ARG A 217 -10.55 -17.50 7.92
C ARG A 217 -10.09 -17.87 9.32
N CYS A 218 -8.81 -17.68 9.57
CA CYS A 218 -8.34 -17.62 10.93
C CYS A 218 -8.75 -16.28 11.56
N THR A 219 -9.14 -16.36 12.82
CA THR A 219 -9.52 -15.19 13.62
C THR A 219 -8.51 -15.04 14.74
N MET A 220 -7.93 -13.86 14.85
CA MET A 220 -7.06 -13.48 15.96
C MET A 220 -7.87 -12.62 16.93
N GLY A 221 -7.75 -12.93 18.22
CA GLY A 221 -8.39 -12.18 19.29
C GLY A 221 -7.89 -10.74 19.36
N LEU A 222 -8.60 -9.94 20.15
CA LEU A 222 -8.32 -8.51 20.34
C LEU A 222 -6.92 -8.31 20.92
N MET A 223 -6.06 -7.66 20.14
CA MET A 223 -4.71 -7.28 20.54
C MET A 223 -4.71 -5.87 21.14
N SER A 224 -3.67 -5.50 21.89
CA SER A 224 -3.49 -4.13 22.41
C SER A 224 -3.60 -3.08 21.30
N ASN A 225 -4.13 -1.89 21.63
CA ASN A 225 -4.17 -0.75 20.71
C ASN A 225 -2.80 -0.50 20.04
N ARG A 226 -2.80 -0.46 18.71
CA ARG A 226 -1.62 -0.12 17.89
C ARG A 226 -1.85 1.16 17.09
N LYS A 227 -0.79 1.92 16.83
CA LYS A 227 -0.84 3.14 16.00
C LYS A 227 -0.73 2.75 14.53
N TYR A 228 -1.55 3.39 13.68
CA TYR A 228 -1.43 3.24 12.24
C TYR A 228 -0.18 3.99 11.79
N LEU A 229 0.77 3.27 11.21
CA LEU A 229 2.11 3.79 10.96
C LEU A 229 2.70 3.18 9.69
N LEU A 230 3.03 4.03 8.72
CA LEU A 230 3.80 3.67 7.53
C LEU A 230 5.29 3.86 7.85
N SER A 231 5.83 3.05 8.75
CA SER A 231 7.25 3.11 9.09
C SER A 231 8.13 2.62 7.94
N HIS A 232 9.36 3.13 7.86
CA HIS A 232 10.33 2.66 6.87
C HIS A 232 10.52 1.14 6.97
N ALA A 233 10.64 0.60 8.19
CA ALA A 233 10.81 -0.84 8.41
C ALA A 233 9.64 -1.66 7.84
N PHE A 234 8.40 -1.21 8.06
CA PHE A 234 7.22 -1.86 7.50
C PHE A 234 7.18 -1.77 5.97
N LEU A 235 7.37 -0.56 5.43
CA LEU A 235 7.35 -0.31 3.99
C LEU A 235 8.46 -1.09 3.25
N ASN A 236 9.59 -1.33 3.90
CA ASN A 236 10.71 -2.08 3.34
C ASN A 236 10.35 -3.55 3.03
N THR A 237 9.60 -4.22 3.93
CA THR A 237 9.43 -5.68 3.84
C THR A 237 8.02 -6.12 3.49
N ILE A 238 6.99 -5.27 3.63
CA ILE A 238 5.60 -5.72 3.54
C ILE A 238 5.24 -6.40 2.21
N VAL A 239 5.67 -5.85 1.07
CA VAL A 239 5.40 -6.43 -0.25
C VAL A 239 6.12 -7.77 -0.40
N THR A 240 7.37 -7.85 0.03
CA THR A 240 8.18 -9.06 -0.11
C THR A 240 7.67 -10.17 0.82
N ASP A 241 7.34 -9.82 2.05
CA ASP A 241 6.74 -10.74 3.03
C ASP A 241 5.38 -11.24 2.55
N PHE A 242 4.56 -10.38 1.93
CA PHE A 242 3.32 -10.80 1.29
C PHE A 242 3.57 -11.77 0.14
N LEU A 243 4.42 -11.41 -0.82
CA LEU A 243 4.73 -12.21 -2.00
C LEU A 243 5.36 -13.57 -1.66
N ASP A 244 6.13 -13.64 -0.57
CA ASP A 244 6.69 -14.90 -0.08
C ASP A 244 5.68 -15.73 0.72
N GLY A 245 4.50 -15.18 1.03
CA GLY A 245 3.53 -15.82 1.90
C GLY A 245 4.01 -15.91 3.34
N ARG A 246 4.77 -14.93 3.84
CA ARG A 246 5.26 -14.85 5.23
C ARG A 246 4.28 -14.14 6.18
N ILE A 247 3.16 -13.63 5.67
CA ILE A 247 2.11 -12.95 6.46
C ILE A 247 1.29 -13.99 7.25
N THR A 248 1.88 -14.49 8.34
CA THR A 248 1.28 -15.46 9.27
C THR A 248 0.63 -14.76 10.46
N LYS A 249 0.00 -15.54 11.35
CA LYS A 249 -0.45 -15.06 12.66
C LYS A 249 0.66 -14.28 13.38
N ASP A 250 1.82 -14.90 13.54
CA ASP A 250 2.92 -14.35 14.33
C ASP A 250 3.50 -13.10 13.67
N TYR A 251 3.57 -13.08 12.33
CA TYR A 251 3.94 -11.88 11.59
C TYR A 251 3.00 -10.73 11.92
N ILE A 252 1.68 -10.96 11.76
CA ILE A 252 0.66 -9.97 12.03
C ILE A 252 0.76 -9.51 13.49
N GLN A 253 0.93 -10.42 14.46
CA GLN A 253 1.02 -10.08 15.88
C GLN A 253 2.18 -9.15 16.23
N ASN A 254 3.28 -9.25 15.50
CA ASN A 254 4.48 -8.45 15.72
C ASN A 254 4.47 -7.12 14.96
N LEU A 255 3.53 -6.91 14.03
CA LEU A 255 3.41 -5.63 13.35
C LEU A 255 3.09 -4.51 14.33
N GLN A 256 3.78 -3.38 14.21
CA GLN A 256 3.44 -2.16 14.94
C GLN A 256 2.13 -1.54 14.43
N TYR A 257 1.68 -1.94 13.24
CA TYR A 257 0.44 -1.55 12.59
C TYR A 257 -0.40 -2.79 12.25
N GLN A 258 -1.62 -2.86 12.78
CA GLN A 258 -2.51 -4.01 12.59
C GLN A 258 -3.95 -3.52 12.39
N PRO A 259 -4.39 -3.28 11.14
CA PRO A 259 -5.80 -3.03 10.88
C PRO A 259 -6.58 -4.33 11.08
N SER A 260 -7.86 -4.25 11.42
CA SER A 260 -8.68 -5.46 11.55
C SER A 260 -8.90 -6.20 10.22
N ALA A 261 -8.82 -5.48 9.11
CA ALA A 261 -8.81 -6.02 7.77
C ALA A 261 -7.78 -5.29 6.90
N CYS A 262 -6.91 -6.06 6.24
CA CYS A 262 -5.92 -5.58 5.27
C CYS A 262 -5.85 -6.59 4.13
N PRO A 263 -5.84 -6.17 2.85
CA PRO A 263 -5.70 -7.12 1.77
C PRO A 263 -4.41 -7.97 1.85
N PHE A 264 -3.30 -7.46 2.41
CA PHE A 264 -2.11 -8.30 2.64
C PHE A 264 -2.34 -9.47 3.62
N TYR A 265 -3.39 -9.42 4.44
CA TYR A 265 -3.78 -10.54 5.33
C TYR A 265 -4.57 -11.63 4.58
N ASP A 266 -4.91 -11.38 3.32
CA ASP A 266 -5.62 -12.32 2.47
C ASP A 266 -4.66 -13.01 1.50
N SER A 267 -4.01 -14.09 1.97
CA SER A 267 -3.06 -14.85 1.15
C SER A 267 -3.69 -15.48 -0.10
N ARG A 268 -5.02 -15.52 -0.22
CA ARG A 268 -5.70 -15.98 -1.44
C ARG A 268 -5.34 -15.09 -2.63
N LEU A 269 -5.09 -13.79 -2.40
CA LEU A 269 -4.66 -12.83 -3.43
C LEU A 269 -3.35 -13.24 -4.12
N LEU A 270 -2.50 -14.04 -3.45
CA LEU A 270 -1.25 -14.52 -4.05
C LEU A 270 -1.48 -15.37 -5.30
N THR A 271 -2.68 -15.93 -5.47
CA THR A 271 -3.07 -16.72 -6.64
C THR A 271 -3.47 -15.87 -7.85
N LEU A 272 -3.67 -14.55 -7.66
CA LEU A 272 -3.86 -13.58 -8.75
C LEU A 272 -2.53 -13.10 -9.35
N LEU A 273 -1.40 -13.39 -8.71
CA LEU A 273 -0.09 -12.97 -9.20
C LEU A 273 0.52 -14.06 -10.08
N ASP A 274 1.19 -13.64 -11.15
CA ASP A 274 1.94 -14.53 -12.03
C ASP A 274 3.45 -14.33 -11.79
N TYR A 275 4.06 -15.33 -11.15
CA TYR A 275 5.46 -15.33 -10.77
C TYR A 275 6.40 -15.69 -11.94
N SER A 276 5.84 -16.13 -13.07
CA SER A 276 6.60 -16.44 -14.29
C SER A 276 6.74 -15.24 -15.22
N LYS A 277 5.98 -14.17 -14.99
CA LYS A 277 6.01 -12.95 -15.79
C LYS A 277 7.33 -12.18 -15.61
N ASP A 278 7.78 -11.52 -16.67
CA ASP A 278 8.88 -10.56 -16.64
C ASP A 278 8.39 -9.19 -17.17
N PRO A 279 8.55 -8.08 -16.42
CA PRO A 279 8.99 -8.03 -15.02
C PRO A 279 8.02 -8.78 -14.08
N GLY A 280 8.60 -9.46 -13.09
CA GLY A 280 7.87 -10.25 -12.11
C GLY A 280 7.11 -9.42 -11.07
N PRO A 281 6.27 -10.08 -10.24
CA PRO A 281 5.41 -9.40 -9.28
C PRO A 281 6.20 -8.64 -8.19
N TYR A 282 7.41 -9.09 -7.86
CA TYR A 282 8.29 -8.42 -6.90
C TYR A 282 8.67 -7.01 -7.36
N LEU A 283 9.26 -6.89 -8.56
CA LEU A 283 9.63 -5.60 -9.14
C LEU A 283 8.40 -4.70 -9.35
N LEU A 284 7.33 -5.22 -9.95
CA LEU A 284 6.13 -4.42 -10.23
C LEU A 284 5.47 -3.88 -8.95
N MET A 285 5.28 -4.72 -7.92
CA MET A 285 4.64 -4.27 -6.68
C MET A 285 5.53 -3.30 -5.89
N GLU A 286 6.85 -3.49 -5.88
CA GLU A 286 7.79 -2.53 -5.28
C GLU A 286 7.77 -1.17 -6.00
N TYR A 287 7.78 -1.17 -7.33
CA TYR A 287 7.67 0.04 -8.14
C TYR A 287 6.34 0.78 -7.86
N PHE A 288 5.22 0.07 -7.89
CA PHE A 288 3.90 0.67 -7.65
C PHE A 288 3.69 1.08 -6.19
N LYS A 289 4.36 0.43 -5.23
CA LYS A 289 4.42 0.89 -3.83
C LYS A 289 5.05 2.29 -3.77
N TYR A 290 6.22 2.50 -4.37
CA TYR A 290 6.85 3.82 -4.41
C TYR A 290 6.01 4.84 -5.16
N LEU A 291 5.40 4.47 -6.28
CA LEU A 291 4.51 5.38 -7.00
C LEU A 291 3.30 5.80 -6.14
N ALA A 292 2.67 4.87 -5.41
CA ALA A 292 1.59 5.18 -4.48
C ALA A 292 2.03 6.11 -3.34
N ILE A 293 3.19 5.82 -2.73
CA ILE A 293 3.78 6.66 -1.68
C ILE A 293 4.08 8.08 -2.22
N ALA A 294 4.74 8.17 -3.37
CA ALA A 294 5.07 9.43 -4.03
C ALA A 294 3.81 10.26 -4.31
N ARG A 295 2.73 9.63 -4.80
CA ARG A 295 1.46 10.34 -5.04
C ARG A 295 0.88 10.92 -3.75
N LEU A 296 0.97 10.23 -2.62
CA LEU A 296 0.49 10.73 -1.33
C LEU A 296 1.36 11.86 -0.78
N ILE A 297 2.69 11.73 -0.88
CA ILE A 297 3.63 12.74 -0.41
C ILE A 297 3.54 14.02 -1.25
N PHE A 298 3.58 13.90 -2.58
CA PHE A 298 3.74 15.04 -3.48
C PHE A 298 2.43 15.63 -3.99
N THR A 299 1.27 15.06 -3.63
CA THR A 299 0.01 15.81 -3.75
C THR A 299 -0.02 16.89 -2.66
N SER A 300 -0.29 18.13 -3.05
CA SER A 300 -0.33 19.25 -2.11
C SER A 300 -1.47 19.09 -1.11
N LEU A 301 -1.21 19.39 0.15
CA LEU A 301 -2.25 19.40 1.19
C LEU A 301 -3.41 20.32 0.81
N SER A 302 -3.13 21.46 0.17
CA SER A 302 -4.15 22.38 -0.35
C SER A 302 -5.10 21.72 -1.35
N ALA A 303 -4.61 20.84 -2.23
CA ALA A 303 -5.46 20.13 -3.17
C ALA A 303 -6.33 19.09 -2.45
N LEU A 304 -5.76 18.31 -1.52
CA LEU A 304 -6.51 17.37 -0.69
C LEU A 304 -7.59 18.09 0.14
N TYR A 305 -7.27 19.26 0.68
CA TYR A 305 -8.23 20.08 1.41
C TYR A 305 -9.33 20.62 0.51
N HIS A 306 -8.99 21.09 -0.69
CA HIS A 306 -10.00 21.55 -1.65
C HIS A 306 -10.96 20.42 -2.02
N ILE A 307 -10.46 19.20 -2.21
CA ILE A 307 -11.28 18.01 -2.48
C ILE A 307 -12.22 17.76 -1.30
N ALA A 308 -11.67 17.56 -0.10
CA ALA A 308 -12.44 17.18 1.07
C ALA A 308 -13.47 18.25 1.47
N LYS A 309 -13.08 19.53 1.44
CA LYS A 309 -13.96 20.67 1.70
C LYS A 309 -15.17 20.69 0.76
N ASN A 310 -14.95 20.46 -0.54
CA ASN A 310 -16.02 20.49 -1.53
C ASN A 310 -16.85 19.20 -1.60
N ALA A 311 -16.37 18.11 -0.97
CA ALA A 311 -17.11 16.85 -0.85
C ALA A 311 -18.12 16.84 0.31
N SER A 312 -17.98 17.76 1.27
CA SER A 312 -18.65 17.74 2.57
C SER A 312 -19.36 19.07 2.88
N ASP A 313 -20.06 19.12 4.02
CA ASP A 313 -20.57 20.35 4.63
C ASP A 313 -19.80 20.66 5.90
N ILE A 314 -18.68 21.35 5.71
CA ILE A 314 -17.80 21.75 6.80
C ILE A 314 -18.48 22.71 7.79
N GLU A 315 -19.52 23.44 7.37
CA GLU A 315 -20.22 24.40 8.25
C GLU A 315 -21.07 23.66 9.28
N LYS A 316 -21.65 22.52 8.90
CA LYS A 316 -22.38 21.64 9.83
C LYS A 316 -21.46 20.84 10.76
N VAL A 317 -20.24 20.53 10.34
CA VAL A 317 -19.27 19.74 11.14
C VAL A 317 -17.86 20.35 11.15
N PRO A 318 -17.69 21.58 11.66
CA PRO A 318 -16.42 22.31 11.55
C PRO A 318 -15.27 21.61 12.29
N ARG A 319 -15.57 20.89 13.37
CA ARG A 319 -14.58 20.09 14.11
C ARG A 319 -14.08 18.90 13.31
N VAL A 320 -14.98 18.12 12.68
CA VAL A 320 -14.60 16.97 11.83
C VAL A 320 -13.68 17.43 10.71
N TRP A 321 -13.98 18.59 10.11
CA TRP A 321 -13.12 19.19 9.10
C TRP A 321 -11.71 19.47 9.62
N VAL A 322 -11.57 20.16 10.76
CA VAL A 322 -10.27 20.46 11.37
C VAL A 322 -9.50 19.17 11.71
N ASP A 323 -10.16 18.17 12.26
CA ASP A 323 -9.52 16.91 12.64
C ASP A 323 -9.04 16.12 11.40
N VAL A 324 -9.82 16.11 10.31
CA VAL A 324 -9.39 15.52 9.04
C VAL A 324 -8.17 16.25 8.48
N GLN A 325 -8.14 17.60 8.53
CA GLN A 325 -6.97 18.36 8.08
C GLN A 325 -5.73 18.01 8.90
N LYS A 326 -5.87 17.91 10.22
CA LYS A 326 -4.79 17.52 11.14
C LYS A 326 -4.28 16.11 10.84
N LYS A 327 -5.17 15.14 10.63
CA LYS A 327 -4.78 13.78 10.25
C LYS A 327 -4.06 13.70 8.92
N LEU A 328 -4.52 14.44 7.92
CA LEU A 328 -3.83 14.53 6.63
C LEU A 328 -2.41 15.08 6.78
N ILE A 329 -2.21 16.10 7.63
CA ILE A 329 -0.87 16.63 7.95
C ILE A 329 -0.04 15.57 8.65
N GLU A 330 -0.53 15.01 9.76
CA GLU A 330 0.20 14.04 10.58
C GLU A 330 0.63 12.81 9.75
N SER A 331 -0.29 12.23 8.97
CA SER A 331 0.01 11.08 8.12
C SER A 331 1.04 11.42 7.04
N ARG A 332 0.94 12.62 6.43
CA ARG A 332 1.86 13.06 5.37
C ARG A 332 3.24 13.37 5.92
N GLU A 333 3.34 14.15 6.99
CA GLU A 333 4.63 14.49 7.63
C GLU A 333 5.34 13.25 8.14
N HIS A 334 4.59 12.32 8.74
CA HIS A 334 5.14 11.04 9.14
C HIS A 334 5.69 10.26 7.95
N LEU A 335 4.90 10.11 6.87
CA LEU A 335 5.35 9.41 5.66
C LEU A 335 6.56 10.10 5.02
N VAL A 336 6.59 11.43 4.97
CA VAL A 336 7.76 12.20 4.50
C VAL A 336 9.00 11.88 5.33
N SER A 337 8.88 11.90 6.66
CA SER A 337 9.99 11.61 7.58
C SER A 337 10.51 10.18 7.40
N GLU A 338 9.63 9.20 7.24
CA GLU A 338 10.04 7.80 7.03
C GLU A 338 10.70 7.60 5.68
N MET A 339 10.16 8.20 4.63
CA MET A 339 10.67 8.01 3.27
C MET A 339 11.95 8.79 2.97
N LYS A 340 12.26 9.86 3.71
CA LYS A 340 13.58 10.53 3.65
C LYS A 340 14.73 9.64 4.10
N LYS A 341 14.44 8.58 4.87
CA LYS A 341 15.43 7.59 5.32
C LYS A 341 15.76 6.56 4.24
N ASP A 342 14.94 6.47 3.21
CA ASP A 342 15.00 5.42 2.19
C ASP A 342 15.71 5.91 0.92
N PRO A 343 17.00 5.57 0.73
CA PRO A 343 17.77 6.10 -0.41
C PRO A 343 17.29 5.58 -1.77
N ASP A 344 16.72 4.38 -1.85
CA ASP A 344 16.11 3.89 -3.09
C ASP A 344 14.89 4.74 -3.47
N PHE A 345 14.09 5.18 -2.48
CA PHE A 345 12.97 6.08 -2.73
C PHE A 345 13.44 7.49 -3.14
N LEU A 346 14.55 7.99 -2.58
CA LEU A 346 15.15 9.27 -3.03
C LEU A 346 15.56 9.20 -4.50
N LEU A 347 16.30 8.15 -4.89
CA LEU A 347 16.66 7.91 -6.29
C LEU A 347 15.43 7.72 -7.18
N PHE A 348 14.41 7.02 -6.70
CA PHE A 348 13.14 6.87 -7.41
C PHE A 348 12.47 8.23 -7.66
N CYS A 349 12.41 9.11 -6.65
CA CYS A 349 11.83 10.44 -6.80
C CYS A 349 12.59 11.29 -7.81
N HIS A 350 13.92 11.21 -7.82
CA HIS A 350 14.76 11.90 -8.81
C HIS A 350 14.48 11.39 -10.23
N SER A 351 14.61 10.09 -10.45
CA SER A 351 14.44 9.47 -11.78
C SER A 351 13.02 9.53 -12.32
N GLN A 352 12.01 9.55 -11.44
CA GLN A 352 10.58 9.54 -11.81
C GLN A 352 9.88 10.89 -11.61
N GLU A 353 10.60 11.98 -11.37
CA GLU A 353 10.01 13.28 -11.01
C GLU A 353 8.92 13.72 -11.99
N ASN A 354 9.24 13.70 -13.29
CA ASN A 354 8.30 14.09 -14.35
C ASN A 354 7.10 13.14 -14.42
N HIS A 355 7.32 11.83 -14.24
CA HIS A 355 6.25 10.84 -14.27
C HIS A 355 5.27 11.07 -13.11
N ILE A 356 5.79 11.26 -11.89
CA ILE A 356 5.00 11.53 -10.69
C ILE A 356 4.20 12.83 -10.84
N LYS A 357 4.84 13.91 -11.29
CA LYS A 357 4.20 15.20 -11.54
C LYS A 357 3.07 15.09 -12.56
N ASN A 358 3.32 14.42 -13.69
CA ASN A 358 2.32 14.23 -14.73
C ASN A 358 1.13 13.40 -14.24
N LEU A 359 1.39 12.35 -13.44
CA LEU A 359 0.35 11.52 -12.87
C LEU A 359 -0.57 12.31 -11.92
N ILE A 360 0.00 13.12 -11.03
CA ILE A 360 -0.73 14.01 -10.12
C ILE A 360 -1.58 15.02 -10.89
N ASN A 361 -0.97 15.69 -11.87
CA ASN A 361 -1.68 16.69 -12.68
C ASN A 361 -2.78 16.08 -13.54
N LYS A 362 -2.56 14.86 -14.09
CA LYS A 362 -3.58 14.12 -14.82
C LYS A 362 -4.77 13.79 -13.94
N SER A 363 -4.53 13.22 -12.75
CA SER A 363 -5.60 12.92 -11.77
C SER A 363 -6.37 14.18 -11.38
N TRP A 364 -5.67 15.31 -11.20
CA TRP A 364 -6.31 16.59 -10.93
C TRP A 364 -7.18 17.07 -12.09
N GLY A 365 -6.65 17.01 -13.32
CA GLY A 365 -7.38 17.36 -14.53
C GLY A 365 -8.66 16.55 -14.69
N GLU A 366 -8.59 15.23 -14.51
CA GLU A 366 -9.74 14.32 -14.57
C GLU A 366 -10.77 14.61 -13.47
N MET A 367 -10.32 15.05 -12.28
CA MET A 367 -11.21 15.41 -11.19
C MET A 367 -12.00 16.71 -11.47
N VAL A 368 -11.34 17.71 -12.06
CA VAL A 368 -11.93 19.01 -12.38
C VAL A 368 -12.75 18.96 -13.67
N GLN A 369 -12.38 18.12 -14.64
CA GLN A 369 -13.06 18.02 -15.93
C GLN A 369 -14.55 17.68 -15.75
N GLY A 370 -15.42 18.58 -16.23
CA GLY A 370 -16.88 18.43 -16.10
C GLY A 370 -17.39 18.54 -14.66
N SER A 371 -16.61 19.13 -13.75
CA SER A 371 -16.98 19.36 -12.35
C SER A 371 -16.79 20.81 -11.96
N GLU A 372 -17.86 21.62 -12.08
CA GLU A 372 -17.89 23.00 -11.57
C GLU A 372 -17.59 23.10 -10.06
N ARG A 373 -17.75 22.00 -9.32
CA ARG A 373 -17.48 21.90 -7.88
C ARG A 373 -16.00 22.05 -7.55
N TYR A 374 -15.14 21.42 -8.34
CA TYR A 374 -13.70 21.44 -8.10
C TYR A 374 -12.99 22.51 -8.94
N ALA A 375 -13.71 23.10 -9.90
CA ALA A 375 -13.30 24.31 -10.60
C ALA A 375 -13.06 25.46 -9.59
N GLY A 376 -12.00 26.25 -9.81
CA GLY A 376 -11.66 27.40 -8.96
C GLY A 376 -10.59 27.15 -7.89
N PHE A 377 -9.94 25.99 -7.88
CA PHE A 377 -8.69 25.82 -7.12
C PHE A 377 -7.59 26.67 -7.74
N ALA A 378 -7.06 27.65 -6.99
CA ALA A 378 -6.02 28.57 -7.45
C ALA A 378 -4.59 28.06 -7.20
N GLY A 379 -4.44 26.90 -6.54
CA GLY A 379 -3.14 26.31 -6.21
C GLY A 379 -2.65 25.27 -7.21
N ASN A 380 -1.48 24.71 -6.95
CA ASN A 380 -0.95 23.55 -7.67
C ASN A 380 -1.28 22.25 -6.93
N ALA A 381 -1.73 21.24 -7.68
CA ALA A 381 -1.97 19.90 -7.10
C ALA A 381 -0.67 19.18 -6.75
N PHE A 382 0.43 19.52 -7.42
CA PHE A 382 1.76 19.01 -7.17
C PHE A 382 2.54 19.91 -6.22
N ASP A 383 3.10 19.33 -5.15
CA ASP A 383 3.97 19.99 -4.19
C ASP A 383 5.44 19.88 -4.64
N ALA A 384 5.88 20.85 -5.44
CA ALA A 384 7.24 20.91 -5.96
C ALA A 384 8.29 21.15 -4.86
N GLY A 385 7.92 21.86 -3.78
CA GLY A 385 8.83 22.11 -2.66
C GLY A 385 9.22 20.81 -1.97
N THR A 386 8.21 20.00 -1.62
CA THR A 386 8.44 18.68 -1.04
C THR A 386 9.15 17.76 -2.02
N MET A 387 8.83 17.80 -3.33
CA MET A 387 9.58 17.01 -4.32
C MET A 387 11.07 17.31 -4.31
N ASN A 388 11.47 18.59 -4.32
CA ASN A 388 12.87 18.99 -4.36
C ASN A 388 13.67 18.49 -3.15
N GLU A 389 13.02 18.36 -1.98
CA GLU A 389 13.64 17.79 -0.78
C GLU A 389 14.00 16.29 -0.92
N PHE A 390 13.38 15.58 -1.87
CA PHE A 390 13.65 14.18 -2.18
C PHE A 390 14.52 14.03 -3.44
N SER A 391 14.15 14.71 -4.53
CA SER A 391 14.84 14.60 -5.82
C SER A 391 16.26 15.17 -5.77
N GLY A 392 16.50 16.22 -4.98
CA GLY A 392 17.83 16.79 -4.77
C GLY A 392 18.82 15.76 -4.19
N PRO A 393 18.56 15.21 -2.99
CA PRO A 393 19.36 14.12 -2.43
C PRO A 393 19.38 12.85 -3.30
N GLY A 394 18.30 12.56 -4.04
CA GLY A 394 18.22 11.43 -4.96
C GLY A 394 19.23 11.51 -6.12
N GLY A 395 19.51 12.73 -6.62
CA GLY A 395 20.47 12.95 -7.70
C GLY A 395 21.91 12.59 -7.34
N GLU A 396 22.25 12.43 -6.05
CA GLU A 396 23.56 11.91 -5.64
C GLU A 396 23.78 10.45 -6.06
N TYR A 397 22.68 9.71 -6.20
CA TYR A 397 22.66 8.30 -6.57
C TYR A 397 22.37 8.10 -8.07
N ASP A 398 21.93 9.13 -8.79
CA ASP A 398 21.68 9.06 -10.25
C ASP A 398 22.98 9.29 -11.05
N LYS A 399 23.98 8.46 -10.75
CA LYS A 399 25.28 8.46 -11.44
C LYS A 399 25.52 7.06 -11.95
N ASP A 400 25.77 6.89 -13.25
CA ASP A 400 26.10 5.58 -13.84
C ASP A 400 27.24 4.89 -13.09
N SER A 401 28.24 5.66 -12.64
CA SER A 401 29.35 5.17 -11.84
C SER A 401 28.90 4.60 -10.48
N PHE A 402 27.92 5.23 -9.82
CA PHE A 402 27.37 4.74 -8.55
C PHE A 402 26.62 3.43 -8.74
N ILE A 403 25.70 3.40 -9.71
CA ILE A 403 24.88 2.21 -9.99
C ILE A 403 25.80 1.03 -10.30
N LYS A 404 26.73 1.22 -11.25
CA LYS A 404 27.69 0.20 -11.66
C LYS A 404 28.52 -0.33 -10.49
N GLN A 405 29.09 0.56 -9.66
CA GLN A 405 29.88 0.14 -8.51
C GLN A 405 29.07 -0.65 -7.47
N THR A 406 27.79 -0.28 -7.28
CA THR A 406 26.90 -0.98 -6.35
C THR A 406 26.54 -2.37 -6.87
N GLU A 407 26.27 -2.49 -8.17
CA GLU A 407 26.03 -3.79 -8.82
C GLU A 407 27.27 -4.68 -8.78
N GLU A 408 28.46 -4.13 -9.07
CA GLU A 408 29.74 -4.83 -8.99
C GLU A 408 30.04 -5.32 -7.56
N TYR A 409 29.73 -4.51 -6.55
CA TYR A 409 29.84 -4.89 -5.14
C TYR A 409 28.91 -6.07 -4.79
N LEU A 410 27.62 -5.97 -5.11
CA LEU A 410 26.65 -7.05 -4.86
C LEU A 410 27.02 -8.33 -5.61
N GLY A 411 27.44 -8.22 -6.87
CA GLY A 411 27.89 -9.35 -7.69
C GLY A 411 29.16 -10.01 -7.14
N SER A 412 30.11 -9.21 -6.64
CA SER A 412 31.34 -9.69 -6.02
C SER A 412 31.08 -10.45 -4.72
N LEU A 413 30.15 -9.95 -3.89
CA LEU A 413 29.71 -10.67 -2.68
C LEU A 413 29.02 -11.98 -3.03
N GLN A 414 28.13 -11.97 -4.02
CA GLN A 414 27.44 -13.18 -4.46
C GLN A 414 28.45 -14.24 -4.89
N LYS A 415 29.38 -13.87 -5.78
CA LYS A 415 30.42 -14.76 -6.27
C LYS A 415 31.27 -15.32 -5.13
N PHE A 416 31.71 -14.45 -4.21
CA PHE A 416 32.47 -14.87 -3.04
C PHE A 416 31.68 -15.89 -2.19
N ILE A 417 30.41 -15.63 -1.91
CA ILE A 417 29.57 -16.53 -1.11
C ILE A 417 29.38 -17.89 -1.81
N GLU A 418 29.20 -17.90 -3.12
CA GLU A 418 29.00 -19.13 -3.91
C GLU A 418 30.26 -20.01 -3.98
N ASP A 419 31.42 -19.36 -4.17
CA ASP A 419 32.73 -20.00 -4.33
C ASP A 419 33.34 -20.44 -3.00
N TYR A 420 33.05 -19.74 -1.89
CA TYR A 420 33.66 -20.02 -0.61
C TYR A 420 33.20 -21.37 -0.02
N PRO A 421 34.11 -22.23 0.48
CA PRO A 421 33.77 -23.51 1.08
C PRO A 421 33.24 -23.34 2.50
N TRP A 422 32.03 -22.80 2.64
CA TRP A 422 31.36 -22.64 3.92
C TRP A 422 31.26 -23.97 4.66
N SER A 423 31.60 -23.95 5.94
CA SER A 423 31.42 -25.12 6.80
C SER A 423 30.76 -24.71 8.10
N THR A 424 29.88 -25.55 8.59
CA THR A 424 29.19 -25.37 9.87
C THR A 424 29.60 -26.47 10.84
N GLY A 425 29.49 -26.21 12.15
CA GLY A 425 29.67 -27.23 13.18
C GLY A 425 28.56 -28.28 13.16
N TRP A 426 28.73 -29.37 13.90
CA TRP A 426 27.71 -30.42 14.05
C TRP A 426 26.39 -29.81 14.55
N GLY A 427 25.30 -30.02 13.80
CA GLY A 427 23.96 -29.52 14.12
C GLY A 427 23.67 -28.04 13.77
N GLY A 428 24.66 -27.27 13.31
CA GLY A 428 24.49 -25.85 12.97
C GLY A 428 24.30 -25.57 11.48
N GLY A 429 23.68 -24.42 11.15
CA GLY A 429 23.56 -23.89 9.79
C GLY A 429 22.17 -23.99 9.17
N LYS A 430 21.99 -23.35 8.01
CA LYS A 430 20.80 -23.43 7.16
C LYS A 430 21.18 -24.09 5.82
N SER A 431 20.29 -24.94 5.31
CA SER A 431 20.44 -25.52 3.97
C SER A 431 19.98 -24.51 2.93
N VAL A 432 20.82 -24.25 1.93
CA VAL A 432 20.56 -23.35 0.80
C VAL A 432 21.02 -24.01 -0.50
N VAL A 433 20.49 -23.57 -1.64
CA VAL A 433 20.97 -24.00 -2.96
C VAL A 433 22.06 -23.03 -3.42
N LEU A 434 23.29 -23.54 -3.63
CA LEU A 434 24.43 -22.77 -4.15
C LEU A 434 25.04 -23.51 -5.34
N GLY A 435 25.13 -22.86 -6.49
CA GLY A 435 25.60 -23.48 -7.74
C GLY A 435 24.79 -24.74 -8.12
N GLY A 436 23.48 -24.73 -7.87
CA GLY A 436 22.58 -25.85 -8.15
C GLY A 436 22.68 -27.03 -7.17
N ARG A 437 23.48 -26.93 -6.09
CA ARG A 437 23.64 -27.98 -5.07
C ARG A 437 23.17 -27.51 -3.71
N ASN A 438 22.52 -28.40 -2.96
CA ASN A 438 22.19 -28.14 -1.55
C ASN A 438 23.47 -28.11 -0.71
N LYS A 439 23.79 -26.95 -0.12
CA LYS A 439 24.91 -26.75 0.81
C LYS A 439 24.39 -26.27 2.17
N LYS A 440 25.04 -26.70 3.25
CA LYS A 440 24.81 -26.11 4.59
C LYS A 440 25.73 -24.93 4.80
N VAL A 441 25.16 -23.76 5.08
CA VAL A 441 25.89 -22.52 5.32
C VAL A 441 25.53 -21.93 6.69
N PRO A 442 26.36 -21.04 7.27
CA PRO A 442 25.98 -20.28 8.45
C PRO A 442 24.67 -19.48 8.24
N GLY A 443 23.91 -19.27 9.31
CA GLY A 443 22.58 -18.65 9.22
C GLY A 443 22.55 -17.25 8.59
N HIS A 444 23.57 -16.42 8.85
CA HIS A 444 23.69 -15.10 8.24
C HIS A 444 24.12 -15.16 6.77
N VAL A 445 24.84 -16.20 6.33
CA VAL A 445 25.14 -16.39 4.89
C VAL A 445 23.85 -16.71 4.15
N ALA A 446 22.98 -17.53 4.74
CA ALA A 446 21.65 -17.75 4.19
C ALA A 446 20.82 -16.45 4.13
N GLN A 447 20.90 -15.57 5.14
CA GLN A 447 20.25 -14.25 5.10
C GLN A 447 20.82 -13.34 4.01
N MET A 448 22.15 -13.31 3.83
CA MET A 448 22.79 -12.58 2.74
C MET A 448 22.31 -13.07 1.36
N LEU A 449 22.17 -14.38 1.18
CA LEU A 449 21.62 -14.97 -0.04
C LEU A 449 20.14 -14.60 -0.26
N GLU A 450 19.33 -14.52 0.80
CA GLU A 450 17.95 -14.03 0.73
C GLU A 450 17.91 -12.57 0.23
N VAL A 451 18.82 -11.70 0.68
CA VAL A 451 18.92 -10.31 0.21
C VAL A 451 19.36 -10.21 -1.25
N LEU A 452 20.34 -11.02 -1.67
CA LEU A 452 20.79 -11.07 -3.06
C LEU A 452 19.73 -11.62 -4.01
N ASP A 453 18.98 -12.64 -3.60
CA ASP A 453 17.84 -13.16 -4.35
C ASP A 453 16.74 -12.11 -4.50
N LEU A 454 16.46 -11.38 -3.41
CA LEU A 454 15.47 -10.30 -3.45
C LEU A 454 15.93 -9.13 -4.33
N TYR A 455 17.20 -8.76 -4.28
CA TYR A 455 17.80 -7.79 -5.21
C TYR A 455 17.57 -8.21 -6.66
N ARG A 456 17.85 -9.48 -7.01
CA ARG A 456 17.59 -9.99 -8.37
C ARG A 456 16.13 -9.91 -8.79
N LYS A 457 15.19 -10.12 -7.86
CA LYS A 457 13.75 -10.07 -8.12
C LYS A 457 13.19 -8.65 -8.24
N CYS A 458 13.81 -7.68 -7.57
CA CYS A 458 13.35 -6.29 -7.49
C CYS A 458 14.19 -5.30 -8.32
N GLY A 459 15.34 -5.72 -8.84
CA GLY A 459 16.24 -4.90 -9.65
C GLY A 459 16.64 -3.58 -8.96
N LEU A 460 16.73 -2.52 -9.77
CA LEU A 460 17.18 -1.19 -9.34
C LEU A 460 16.29 -0.53 -8.28
N VAL A 461 15.04 -1.00 -8.08
CA VAL A 461 14.11 -0.44 -7.07
C VAL A 461 14.57 -0.74 -5.63
N ARG A 462 15.49 -1.68 -5.44
CA ARG A 462 16.05 -2.08 -4.14
C ARG A 462 17.59 -2.11 -4.13
N LEU A 463 18.25 -1.47 -5.10
CA LEU A 463 19.70 -1.57 -5.27
C LEU A 463 20.45 -1.07 -4.03
N ILE A 464 20.14 0.14 -3.58
CA ILE A 464 20.89 0.83 -2.53
C ILE A 464 20.65 0.16 -1.19
N ARG A 465 19.39 -0.21 -0.92
CA ARG A 465 19.03 -0.92 0.30
C ARG A 465 19.64 -2.31 0.34
N SER A 466 19.67 -3.07 -0.75
CA SER A 466 20.33 -4.36 -0.75
C SER A 466 21.82 -4.23 -0.44
N ALA A 467 22.50 -3.18 -0.92
CA ALA A 467 23.86 -2.89 -0.52
C ALA A 467 23.97 -2.54 0.98
N GLY A 468 23.08 -1.69 1.50
CA GLY A 468 23.01 -1.35 2.93
C GLY A 468 22.76 -2.56 3.85
N ASP A 469 21.80 -3.42 3.49
CA ASP A 469 21.47 -4.67 4.19
C ASP A 469 22.70 -5.61 4.21
N MET A 470 23.42 -5.72 3.10
CA MET A 470 24.65 -6.52 3.02
C MET A 470 25.75 -5.95 3.92
N VAL A 471 25.96 -4.64 3.91
CA VAL A 471 26.95 -4.00 4.80
C VAL A 471 26.61 -4.28 6.26
N ASP A 472 25.36 -4.02 6.69
CA ASP A 472 24.90 -4.26 8.06
C ASP A 472 25.15 -5.71 8.49
N MET A 473 24.79 -6.68 7.65
CA MET A 473 25.01 -8.10 7.95
C MET A 473 26.49 -8.44 8.06
N VAL A 474 27.34 -7.94 7.15
CA VAL A 474 28.79 -8.18 7.17
C VAL A 474 29.43 -7.56 8.42
N GLU A 475 29.09 -6.33 8.77
CA GLU A 475 29.61 -5.66 9.97
C GLU A 475 29.21 -6.42 11.25
N LYS A 476 27.94 -6.84 11.34
CA LYS A 476 27.44 -7.62 12.50
C LYS A 476 28.17 -8.95 12.67
N VAL A 477 28.43 -9.68 11.59
CA VAL A 477 29.11 -10.99 11.70
C VAL A 477 30.59 -10.84 12.00
N ASN A 478 31.23 -9.79 11.49
CA ASN A 478 32.63 -9.49 11.77
C ASN A 478 32.84 -9.05 13.23
N ALA A 479 31.93 -8.25 13.78
CA ALA A 479 31.96 -7.83 15.19
C ALA A 479 31.59 -8.96 16.17
N SER A 480 30.78 -9.94 15.74
CA SER A 480 30.38 -11.05 16.58
C SER A 480 31.54 -12.02 16.83
N THR A 481 31.73 -12.43 18.09
CA THR A 481 32.62 -13.53 18.48
C THR A 481 31.81 -14.80 18.75
N SER A 482 32.28 -15.96 18.29
CA SER A 482 31.67 -17.26 18.59
C SER A 482 32.75 -18.29 18.86
N SER A 483 32.62 -19.00 19.99
CA SER A 483 33.54 -20.07 20.42
C SER A 483 33.53 -21.29 19.50
N THR A 484 32.52 -21.43 18.65
CA THR A 484 32.37 -22.53 17.68
C THR A 484 32.65 -22.11 16.24
N ARG A 485 33.01 -20.84 16.01
CA ARG A 485 33.38 -20.33 14.69
C ARG A 485 34.77 -20.84 14.30
N LYS A 486 34.86 -21.50 13.15
CA LYS A 486 36.15 -21.96 12.61
C LYS A 486 36.99 -20.79 12.13
N LYS A 487 38.32 -20.94 12.19
CA LYS A 487 39.29 -19.94 11.71
C LYS A 487 38.99 -19.49 10.27
N THR A 488 38.76 -20.44 9.37
CA THR A 488 38.44 -20.17 7.96
C THR A 488 37.16 -19.34 7.81
N THR A 489 36.17 -19.55 8.65
CA THR A 489 34.94 -18.74 8.65
C THR A 489 35.20 -17.31 9.12
N THR A 490 36.08 -17.11 10.09
CA THR A 490 36.53 -15.77 10.52
C THR A 490 37.28 -15.05 9.39
N GLU A 491 38.21 -15.73 8.72
CA GLU A 491 38.94 -15.20 7.56
C GLU A 491 37.98 -14.77 6.43
N ALA A 492 36.90 -15.54 6.21
CA ALA A 492 35.86 -15.18 5.25
C ALA A 492 35.13 -13.88 5.61
N TYR A 493 34.76 -13.68 6.88
CA TYR A 493 34.11 -12.43 7.29
C TYR A 493 35.05 -11.22 7.23
N GLN A 494 36.35 -11.41 7.51
CA GLN A 494 37.34 -10.36 7.34
C GLN A 494 37.50 -9.96 5.85
N ALA A 495 37.47 -10.94 4.94
CA ALA A 495 37.46 -10.67 3.51
C ALA A 495 36.21 -9.90 3.08
N LEU A 496 35.01 -10.30 3.55
CA LEU A 496 33.76 -9.58 3.30
C LEU A 496 33.80 -8.15 3.86
N HIS A 497 34.35 -7.95 5.06
CA HIS A 497 34.53 -6.61 5.64
C HIS A 497 35.47 -5.75 4.81
N THR A 498 36.52 -6.35 4.23
CA THR A 498 37.41 -5.66 3.28
C THR A 498 36.65 -5.23 2.02
N PHE A 499 35.66 -6.00 1.56
CA PHE A 499 34.79 -5.59 0.45
C PHE A 499 33.93 -4.38 0.82
N ASN A 500 33.40 -4.30 2.05
CA ASN A 500 32.67 -3.11 2.53
C ASN A 500 33.57 -1.86 2.51
N GLN A 501 34.82 -1.99 2.97
CA GLN A 501 35.78 -0.89 2.97
C GLN A 501 36.10 -0.42 1.54
N ALA A 502 36.39 -1.36 0.63
CA ALA A 502 36.64 -1.04 -0.77
C ALA A 502 35.43 -0.38 -1.43
N TYR A 503 34.22 -0.88 -1.15
CA TYR A 503 32.98 -0.29 -1.64
C TYR A 503 32.81 1.15 -1.15
N ALA A 504 33.00 1.44 0.14
CA ALA A 504 32.95 2.80 0.65
C ALA A 504 33.91 3.75 -0.08
N MET A 505 35.16 3.33 -0.28
CA MET A 505 36.15 4.12 -1.01
C MET A 505 35.75 4.33 -2.47
N ASN A 506 35.25 3.30 -3.14
CA ASN A 506 34.76 3.40 -4.51
C ASN A 506 33.61 4.41 -4.63
N LEU A 507 32.65 4.40 -3.70
CA LEU A 507 31.55 5.36 -3.66
C LEU A 507 32.06 6.80 -3.53
N LYS A 508 33.07 7.04 -2.67
CA LYS A 508 33.71 8.35 -2.53
C LYS A 508 34.42 8.76 -3.83
N PHE A 509 35.11 7.84 -4.51
CA PHE A 509 35.72 8.09 -5.81
C PHE A 509 34.70 8.31 -6.95
N ALA A 510 33.52 7.70 -6.86
CA ALA A 510 32.37 8.00 -7.72
C ALA A 510 31.74 9.37 -7.45
N GLY A 511 32.30 10.14 -6.49
CA GLY A 511 31.87 11.50 -6.20
C GLY A 511 30.60 11.56 -5.35
N LEU A 512 30.27 10.52 -4.57
CA LEU A 512 29.22 10.63 -3.57
C LEU A 512 29.72 11.43 -2.35
N SER A 513 28.87 12.31 -1.84
CA SER A 513 29.14 12.98 -0.57
C SER A 513 29.13 11.98 0.61
N ARG A 514 29.88 12.30 1.68
CA ARG A 514 29.88 11.50 2.92
C ARG A 514 28.46 11.30 3.47
N ALA A 515 27.62 12.33 3.38
CA ALA A 515 26.23 12.27 3.83
C ALA A 515 25.40 11.25 2.99
N ALA A 516 25.60 11.21 1.67
CA ALA A 516 24.94 10.24 0.80
C ALA A 516 25.38 8.81 1.14
N ILE A 517 26.67 8.59 1.41
CA ILE A 517 27.23 7.27 1.76
C ILE A 517 26.74 6.81 3.15
N VAL A 518 26.74 7.69 4.15
CA VAL A 518 26.22 7.38 5.49
C VAL A 518 24.73 7.03 5.46
N ARG A 519 23.97 7.61 4.54
CA ARG A 519 22.55 7.27 4.35
C ARG A 519 22.35 5.85 3.80
N ILE A 520 23.29 5.34 2.99
CA ILE A 520 23.28 3.93 2.57
C ILE A 520 23.48 3.04 3.80
N HIS A 521 24.57 3.29 4.55
CA HIS A 521 24.81 2.65 5.83
C HIS A 521 25.87 3.44 6.64
N PRO A 522 25.66 3.70 7.95
CA PRO A 522 26.63 4.42 8.78
C PRO A 522 28.02 3.77 8.81
N GLY A 523 28.08 2.43 8.78
CA GLY A 523 29.33 1.67 8.75
C GLY A 523 30.21 1.98 7.54
N LEU A 524 29.63 2.35 6.39
CA LEU A 524 30.43 2.78 5.23
C LEU A 524 31.14 4.12 5.49
N GLY A 525 30.48 5.02 6.23
CA GLY A 525 31.05 6.31 6.59
C GLY A 525 32.23 6.25 7.55
N VAL A 526 32.42 5.12 8.25
CA VAL A 526 33.57 4.90 9.15
C VAL A 526 34.87 4.74 8.36
N PHE A 527 34.78 4.26 7.11
CA PHE A 527 35.94 4.03 6.24
C PHE A 527 36.43 5.28 5.48
N LEU A 528 35.72 6.42 5.58
CA LEU A 528 35.94 7.63 4.76
C LEU A 528 36.57 8.79 5.52
#